data_AF-A0A191MX59-F1
#
_entry.id   AF-A0A191MX59-F1
#
_cell.length_a   1.000
_cell.length_b   1.000
_cell.length_c   1.000
_cell.angle_alpha   90.00
_cell.angle_beta   90.00
_cell.angle_gamma   90.00
#
_symmetry.space_group_name_H-M   'P 1'
#
loop_
_entity.id
_entity.type
_entity.pdbx_description
1 polymer ?
#
loop_
_entity_poly.entity_id
_entity_poly.type
_entity_poly.pdbx_seq_one_letter_code
_entity_poly.pdbx_strand_id
1 'polypeptide(L)'
;TYYQKDSFINISIYIILISFFTVLFLYSINFGIKTACVDIQIKIPKFDVVRLNGFWEKDEFELTNYIEQFFVGLLEGDGSITVDYISDRNKRVRIFIALKNLQENRFMLDLIVNHIGGKVAIERGNSYVTWYATSKTDLAKVLAILAKYPLLTTKKQCQLKFAKYYIINSKIDISKAEFNNLRDNKYKNQEVMLENYAKNFYLPSYFPGWLSGFSEAEAQFKLVKSANNTIKSSLFVIGQTYEKHILKFTLIYFNCGDKKISFTLNKENVFYYKIHLGGKYIRSLLVSHFNSYPLLGDKYTKYIDWISKH
;
A
#
# COMPACT_ATOMS: atom_id res chain seq x y z
N THR A 1 -18.05 -37.05 -0.62
CA THR A 1 -17.44 -37.36 0.70
C THR A 1 -16.10 -36.67 0.97
N TYR A 2 -15.49 -35.94 0.03
CA TYR A 2 -14.26 -35.16 0.30
C TYR A 2 -14.51 -33.74 0.89
N TYR A 3 -15.69 -33.14 0.65
CA TYR A 3 -16.01 -31.79 1.14
C TYR A 3 -16.39 -31.67 2.62
N GLN A 4 -16.64 -32.80 3.31
CA GLN A 4 -17.02 -32.79 4.73
C GLN A 4 -15.81 -32.84 5.69
N LYS A 5 -14.61 -33.18 5.20
CA LYS A 5 -13.40 -33.28 6.04
C LYS A 5 -12.75 -31.91 6.31
N ASP A 6 -12.84 -30.97 5.37
CA ASP A 6 -12.22 -29.65 5.49
C ASP A 6 -12.98 -28.69 6.42
N SER A 7 -14.29 -28.88 6.62
CA SER A 7 -15.05 -28.07 7.58
C SER A 7 -14.77 -28.47 9.03
N PHE A 8 -14.56 -29.76 9.31
CA PHE A 8 -14.25 -30.25 10.66
C PHE A 8 -12.87 -29.83 11.16
N ILE A 9 -11.89 -29.72 10.26
CA ILE A 9 -10.53 -29.26 10.61
C ILE A 9 -10.54 -27.76 10.98
N ASN A 10 -11.31 -26.94 10.26
CA ASN A 10 -11.41 -25.51 10.56
C ASN A 10 -12.13 -25.22 11.89
N ILE A 11 -13.19 -25.97 12.21
CA ILE A 11 -13.89 -25.84 13.51
C ILE A 11 -12.98 -26.25 14.67
N SER A 12 -12.18 -27.31 14.49
CA SER A 12 -11.26 -27.80 15.52
C SER A 12 -10.14 -26.79 15.83
N ILE A 13 -9.61 -26.10 14.81
CA ILE A 13 -8.60 -25.04 15.00
C ILE A 13 -9.20 -23.83 15.72
N TYR A 14 -10.44 -23.45 15.40
CA TYR A 14 -11.12 -22.33 16.04
C TYR A 14 -11.39 -22.59 17.53
N ILE A 15 -11.78 -23.82 17.89
CA ILE A 15 -11.99 -24.23 19.29
C ILE A 15 -10.67 -24.22 20.08
N ILE A 16 -9.56 -24.65 19.47
CA ILE A 16 -8.22 -24.62 20.09
C ILE A 16 -7.74 -23.18 20.30
N LEU A 17 -8.01 -22.28 19.37
CA LEU A 17 -7.66 -20.86 19.52
C LEU A 17 -8.48 -20.20 20.64
N ILE A 18 -9.79 -20.45 20.69
CA ILE A 18 -10.65 -19.89 21.76
C ILE A 18 -10.24 -20.43 23.13
N SER A 19 -9.91 -21.71 23.25
CA SER A 19 -9.45 -22.28 24.53
C SER A 19 -8.08 -21.76 24.96
N PHE A 20 -7.19 -21.49 24.01
CA PHE A 20 -5.89 -20.87 24.30
C PHE A 20 -6.05 -19.42 24.79
N PHE A 21 -6.96 -18.65 24.18
CA PHE A 21 -7.24 -17.27 24.60
C PHE A 21 -7.96 -17.19 25.96
N THR A 22 -8.89 -18.10 26.27
CA THR A 22 -9.54 -18.12 27.59
C THR A 22 -8.57 -18.55 28.69
N VAL A 23 -7.64 -19.48 28.42
CA VAL A 23 -6.58 -19.82 29.37
C VAL A 23 -5.63 -18.64 29.62
N LEU A 24 -5.20 -17.92 28.58
CA LEU A 24 -4.37 -16.72 28.72
C LEU A 24 -5.09 -15.60 29.49
N PHE A 25 -6.39 -15.42 29.26
CA PHE A 25 -7.21 -14.43 29.95
C PHE A 25 -7.45 -14.79 31.42
N LEU A 26 -7.66 -16.07 31.73
CA LEU A 26 -7.78 -16.52 33.11
C LEU A 26 -6.44 -16.49 33.85
N TYR A 27 -5.33 -16.72 33.14
CA TYR A 27 -3.98 -16.60 33.69
C TYR A 27 -3.63 -15.14 34.04
N SER A 28 -4.08 -14.17 33.24
CA SER A 28 -3.85 -12.75 33.53
C SER A 28 -4.66 -12.25 34.73
N ILE A 29 -5.86 -12.81 34.96
CA ILE A 29 -6.70 -12.49 36.13
C ILE A 29 -6.13 -13.10 37.42
N ASN A 30 -5.65 -14.34 37.38
CA ASN A 30 -5.20 -15.04 38.59
C ASN A 30 -3.83 -14.60 39.11
N PHE A 31 -2.98 -13.97 38.29
CA PHE A 31 -1.62 -13.60 38.71
C PHE A 31 -1.50 -12.22 39.36
N GLY A 32 -2.59 -11.50 39.61
CA GLY A 32 -2.55 -10.23 40.35
C GLY A 32 -1.49 -9.27 39.80
N ILE A 33 -1.29 -9.26 38.47
CA ILE A 33 -0.39 -8.34 37.82
C ILE A 33 -1.03 -6.97 37.99
N LYS A 34 -0.59 -6.24 39.02
CA LYS A 34 -0.74 -4.79 39.08
C LYS A 34 -0.26 -4.27 37.74
N THR A 35 -1.19 -3.85 36.90
CA THR A 35 -0.90 -3.03 35.73
C THR A 35 -0.25 -1.77 36.28
N ALA A 36 1.08 -1.78 36.36
CA ALA A 36 1.81 -0.55 36.25
C ALA A 36 1.34 0.03 34.92
N CYS A 37 0.51 1.07 34.98
CA CYS A 37 0.28 1.94 33.84
C CYS A 37 1.65 2.50 33.50
N VAL A 38 2.35 1.81 32.60
CA VAL A 38 3.48 2.37 31.92
C VAL A 38 2.84 3.41 31.02
N ASP A 39 2.83 4.66 31.48
CA ASP A 39 2.65 5.81 30.62
C ASP A 39 3.75 5.75 29.57
N ILE A 40 3.47 5.08 28.45
CA ILE A 40 4.29 5.18 27.25
C ILE A 40 4.01 6.57 26.71
N GLN A 41 4.72 7.57 27.25
CA GLN A 41 4.88 8.85 26.58
C GLN A 41 5.68 8.59 25.30
N ILE A 42 4.98 8.23 24.23
CA ILE A 42 5.55 8.24 22.88
C ILE A 42 5.90 9.71 22.62
N LYS A 43 7.17 10.07 22.79
CA LYS A 43 7.74 11.32 22.28
C LYS A 43 7.74 11.23 20.76
N ILE A 44 6.56 11.41 20.16
CA ILE A 44 6.46 11.73 18.75
C ILE A 44 7.21 13.05 18.59
N PRO A 45 8.29 13.12 17.78
CA PRO A 45 8.95 14.39 17.54
C PRO A 45 7.90 15.38 17.07
N LYS A 46 7.75 16.47 17.82
CA LYS A 46 6.85 17.58 17.49
C LYS A 46 7.33 18.19 16.18
N PHE A 47 6.91 17.61 15.07
CA PHE A 47 6.66 18.42 13.89
C PHE A 47 5.56 19.41 14.29
N ASP A 48 5.63 20.63 13.81
CA ASP A 48 4.47 21.51 13.78
C ASP A 48 3.44 20.86 12.83
N VAL A 49 2.74 19.84 13.35
CA VAL A 49 1.51 19.23 12.80
C VAL A 49 0.37 20.22 13.04
N VAL A 50 0.62 21.48 12.72
CA VAL A 50 -0.40 22.52 12.72
C VAL A 50 -1.22 22.23 11.46
N ARG A 51 -2.37 21.57 11.64
CA ARG A 51 -3.45 21.27 10.67
C ARG A 51 -3.55 19.82 10.12
N LEU A 52 -3.59 18.84 11.02
CA LEU A 52 -4.36 17.60 10.80
C LEU A 52 -5.42 17.44 11.90
N ASN A 53 -6.03 18.56 12.33
CA ASN A 53 -7.05 18.58 13.38
C ASN A 53 -8.20 17.62 12.99
N GLY A 54 -8.46 16.62 13.82
CA GLY A 54 -9.48 15.59 13.62
C GLY A 54 -8.99 14.23 13.10
N PHE A 55 -7.93 14.14 12.29
CA PHE A 55 -7.47 12.82 11.82
C PHE A 55 -6.72 12.05 12.91
N TRP A 56 -5.92 12.75 13.71
CA TRP A 56 -5.19 12.16 14.85
C TRP A 56 -6.05 11.98 16.10
N GLU A 57 -7.32 12.39 16.05
CA GLU A 57 -8.30 12.15 17.11
C GLU A 57 -9.04 10.82 16.93
N LYS A 58 -8.78 10.12 15.82
CA LYS A 58 -9.26 8.75 15.59
C LYS A 58 -8.73 7.81 16.66
N ASP A 59 -9.54 6.83 17.02
CA ASP A 59 -9.06 5.76 17.88
C ASP A 59 -7.94 4.97 17.21
N GLU A 60 -7.14 4.27 18.02
CA GLU A 60 -5.96 3.53 17.58
C GLU A 60 -6.29 2.47 16.51
N PHE A 61 -7.50 1.90 16.56
CA PHE A 61 -7.95 0.89 15.61
C PHE A 61 -8.27 1.51 14.25
N GLU A 62 -8.97 2.64 14.20
CA GLU A 62 -9.22 3.39 12.97
C GLU A 62 -7.92 3.89 12.33
N LEU A 63 -6.99 4.40 13.14
CA LEU A 63 -5.68 4.84 12.66
C LEU A 63 -4.90 3.66 12.05
N THR A 64 -4.84 2.53 12.76
CA THR A 64 -4.16 1.32 12.27
C THR A 64 -4.77 0.83 10.96
N ASN A 65 -6.11 0.76 10.88
CA ASN A 65 -6.81 0.40 9.65
C ASN A 65 -6.46 1.35 8.49
N TYR A 66 -6.35 2.65 8.75
CA TYR A 66 -5.93 3.61 7.74
C TYR A 66 -4.49 3.36 7.27
N ILE A 67 -3.54 3.23 8.20
CA ILE A 67 -2.13 3.02 7.88
C ILE A 67 -1.92 1.74 7.08
N GLU A 68 -2.64 0.67 7.42
CA GLU A 68 -2.62 -0.58 6.64
C GLU A 68 -3.11 -0.37 5.20
N GLN A 69 -4.23 0.33 4.99
CA GLN A 69 -4.77 0.61 3.65
C GLN A 69 -3.83 1.52 2.85
N PHE A 70 -3.33 2.58 3.48
CA PHE A 70 -2.35 3.49 2.92
C PHE A 70 -1.08 2.74 2.51
N PHE A 71 -0.57 1.86 3.38
CA PHE A 71 0.60 1.05 3.09
C PHE A 71 0.40 0.18 1.85
N VAL A 72 -0.76 -0.46 1.68
CA VAL A 72 -1.04 -1.25 0.47
C VAL A 72 -0.99 -0.36 -0.78
N GLY A 73 -1.62 0.80 -0.75
CA GLY A 73 -1.55 1.76 -1.87
C GLY A 73 -0.12 2.20 -2.20
N LEU A 74 0.67 2.54 -1.18
CA LEU A 74 2.07 2.96 -1.33
C LEU A 74 2.95 1.83 -1.89
N LEU A 75 2.74 0.59 -1.41
CA LEU A 75 3.42 -0.60 -1.90
C LEU A 75 3.11 -0.86 -3.38
N GLU A 76 1.90 -0.52 -3.84
CA GLU A 76 1.52 -0.71 -5.23
C GLU A 76 2.12 0.30 -6.21
N GLY A 77 2.28 1.55 -5.77
CA GLY A 77 2.98 2.57 -6.55
C GLY A 77 4.51 2.38 -6.54
N ASP A 78 5.15 2.60 -5.39
CA ASP A 78 6.62 2.66 -5.28
C ASP A 78 7.26 1.39 -4.70
N GLY A 79 6.44 0.42 -4.29
CA GLY A 79 6.93 -0.82 -3.68
C GLY A 79 7.43 -1.87 -4.67
N SER A 80 7.99 -2.95 -4.14
CA SER A 80 8.43 -4.13 -4.88
C SER A 80 8.31 -5.38 -4.04
N ILE A 81 7.77 -6.45 -4.64
CA ILE A 81 7.75 -7.79 -4.07
C ILE A 81 8.68 -8.65 -4.93
N THR A 82 9.78 -9.09 -4.35
CA THR A 82 10.82 -9.87 -5.06
C THR A 82 11.08 -11.20 -4.39
N VAL A 83 11.60 -12.12 -5.19
CA VAL A 83 12.18 -13.37 -4.71
C VAL A 83 13.59 -13.41 -5.27
N ASP A 84 14.58 -13.50 -4.39
CA ASP A 84 15.98 -13.65 -4.75
C ASP A 84 16.34 -15.14 -4.75
N TYR A 85 17.07 -15.58 -5.76
CA TYR A 85 17.71 -16.88 -5.76
C TYR A 85 18.98 -16.82 -4.89
N ILE A 86 19.04 -17.66 -3.86
CA ILE A 86 20.23 -17.79 -3.01
C ILE A 86 20.97 -19.09 -3.34
N SER A 87 20.24 -20.20 -3.42
CA SER A 87 20.74 -21.50 -3.86
C SER A 87 19.60 -22.37 -4.39
N ASP A 88 19.93 -23.56 -4.91
CA ASP A 88 18.93 -24.50 -5.43
C ASP A 88 17.89 -24.90 -4.40
N ARG A 89 18.16 -24.81 -3.09
CA ARG A 89 17.19 -25.11 -2.01
C ARG A 89 16.70 -23.90 -1.23
N ASN A 90 17.28 -22.71 -1.44
CA ASN A 90 16.97 -21.53 -0.63
C ASN A 90 16.68 -20.32 -1.52
N LYS A 91 15.52 -19.71 -1.27
CA LYS A 91 15.06 -18.51 -1.95
C LYS A 91 14.61 -17.51 -0.89
N ARG A 92 14.87 -16.23 -1.14
CA ARG A 92 14.56 -15.18 -0.18
C ARG A 92 13.48 -14.27 -0.74
N VAL A 93 12.33 -14.25 -0.08
CA VAL A 93 11.29 -13.26 -0.38
C VAL A 93 11.62 -11.94 0.30
N ARG A 94 11.43 -10.84 -0.43
CA ARG A 94 11.58 -9.48 0.07
C ARG A 94 10.39 -8.64 -0.38
N ILE A 95 9.85 -7.86 0.53
CA ILE A 95 8.89 -6.80 0.22
C ILE A 95 9.53 -5.50 0.66
N PHE A 96 9.61 -4.50 -0.21
CA PHE A 96 10.24 -3.23 0.14
C PHE A 96 9.63 -2.05 -0.61
N ILE A 97 9.79 -0.86 -0.06
CA ILE A 97 9.40 0.43 -0.62
C ILE A 97 10.63 1.34 -0.51
N ALA A 98 11.10 1.88 -1.62
CA ALA A 98 12.28 2.74 -1.65
C ALA A 98 11.89 4.14 -2.11
N LEU A 99 12.04 5.13 -1.23
CA LEU A 99 11.66 6.52 -1.46
C LEU A 99 12.89 7.41 -1.42
N LYS A 100 12.79 8.63 -1.97
CA LYS A 100 13.84 9.64 -1.78
C LYS A 100 14.02 9.90 -0.29
N ASN A 101 15.27 10.03 0.15
CA ASN A 101 15.62 10.24 1.56
C ASN A 101 15.31 11.68 2.04
N LEU A 102 14.04 12.02 2.08
CA LEU A 102 13.49 13.26 2.63
C LEU A 102 12.99 13.03 4.06
N GLN A 103 12.95 14.09 4.86
CA GLN A 103 12.57 13.98 6.26
C GLN A 103 11.13 13.47 6.42
N GLU A 104 10.22 13.98 5.59
CA GLU A 104 8.80 13.61 5.52
C GLU A 104 8.63 12.12 5.20
N ASN A 105 9.40 11.62 4.23
CA ASN A 105 9.36 10.19 3.87
C ASN A 105 9.92 9.31 5.00
N ARG A 106 10.96 9.75 5.72
CA ARG A 106 11.48 9.01 6.88
C ARG A 106 10.41 8.88 7.97
N PHE A 107 9.76 9.99 8.32
CA PHE A 107 8.68 9.98 9.31
C PHE A 107 7.50 9.09 8.90
N MET A 108 7.07 9.17 7.65
CA MET A 108 6.04 8.29 7.12
C MET A 108 6.43 6.81 7.24
N LEU A 109 7.67 6.45 6.92
CA LEU A 109 8.12 5.07 7.02
C LEU A 109 8.28 4.62 8.48
N ASP A 110 8.69 5.49 9.40
CA ASP A 110 8.73 5.20 10.83
C ASP A 110 7.32 4.93 11.38
N LEU A 111 6.33 5.72 10.94
CA LEU A 111 4.91 5.48 11.26
C LEU A 111 4.44 4.12 10.74
N ILE A 112 4.79 3.77 9.50
CA ILE A 112 4.52 2.44 8.94
C ILE A 112 5.17 1.33 9.79
N VAL A 113 6.43 1.49 10.20
CA VAL A 113 7.10 0.51 11.07
C VAL A 113 6.36 0.31 12.39
N ASN A 114 5.88 1.39 13.00
CA ASN A 114 5.17 1.33 14.28
C ASN A 114 3.85 0.54 14.21
N HIS A 115 3.10 0.66 13.11
CA HIS A 115 1.81 -0.03 12.96
C HIS A 115 1.90 -1.41 12.26
N ILE A 116 2.86 -1.58 11.35
CA ILE A 116 2.92 -2.76 10.45
C ILE A 116 4.14 -3.64 10.76
N GLY A 117 5.22 -3.07 11.29
CA GLY A 117 6.51 -3.72 11.47
C GLY A 117 7.43 -3.56 10.26
N GLY A 118 8.37 -4.50 10.09
CA GLY A 118 9.47 -4.35 9.12
C GLY A 118 10.59 -3.46 9.66
N LYS A 119 11.44 -2.97 8.75
CA LYS A 119 12.64 -2.18 9.08
C LYS A 119 12.83 -1.06 8.08
N VAL A 120 13.45 0.03 8.54
CA VAL A 120 13.88 1.15 7.70
C VAL A 120 15.41 1.19 7.65
N ALA A 121 15.95 1.39 6.46
CA ALA A 121 17.38 1.63 6.25
C ALA A 121 17.59 2.78 5.25
N ILE A 122 18.71 3.48 5.42
CA ILE A 122 19.19 4.46 4.46
C ILE A 122 20.16 3.74 3.50
N GLU A 123 19.90 3.84 2.20
CA GLU A 123 20.62 3.10 1.17
C GLU A 123 21.20 4.02 0.08
N ARG A 124 22.10 3.46 -0.75
CA ARG A 124 22.68 4.11 -1.94
C ARG A 124 23.29 5.49 -1.65
N GLY A 125 24.22 5.52 -0.69
CA GLY A 125 24.93 6.76 -0.33
C GLY A 125 24.00 7.86 0.14
N ASN A 126 23.06 7.55 1.04
CA ASN A 126 22.12 8.51 1.63
C ASN A 126 21.05 9.07 0.67
N SER A 127 20.92 8.53 -0.55
CA SER A 127 19.97 9.02 -1.55
C SER A 127 18.55 8.51 -1.34
N TYR A 128 18.40 7.32 -0.75
CA TYR A 128 17.12 6.65 -0.57
C TYR A 128 16.91 6.22 0.88
N VAL A 129 15.66 6.28 1.33
CA VAL A 129 15.18 5.60 2.54
C VAL A 129 14.31 4.43 2.10
N THR A 130 14.62 3.24 2.58
CA THR A 130 13.98 1.99 2.18
C THR A 130 13.31 1.35 3.39
N TRP A 131 11.99 1.17 3.34
CA TRP A 131 11.29 0.24 4.23
C TRP A 131 11.34 -1.16 3.63
N TYR A 132 11.58 -2.19 4.43
CA TYR A 132 11.61 -3.57 3.96
C TYR A 132 11.17 -4.60 5.00
N ALA A 133 10.60 -5.69 4.50
CA ALA A 133 10.24 -6.91 5.22
C ALA A 133 10.91 -8.12 4.54
N THR A 134 11.78 -8.79 5.28
CA THR A 134 12.50 -9.99 4.80
C THR A 134 12.52 -11.13 5.82
N SER A 135 12.24 -10.87 7.10
CA SER A 135 12.12 -11.91 8.11
C SER A 135 10.78 -12.65 7.95
N LYS A 136 10.71 -13.91 8.39
CA LYS A 136 9.44 -14.66 8.35
C LYS A 136 8.33 -13.95 9.12
N THR A 137 8.67 -13.33 10.25
CA THR A 137 7.74 -12.60 11.11
C THR A 137 7.19 -11.36 10.40
N ASP A 138 8.05 -10.54 9.81
CA ASP A 138 7.62 -9.33 9.09
C ASP A 138 6.81 -9.71 7.84
N LEU A 139 7.25 -10.74 7.10
CA LEU A 139 6.50 -11.24 5.95
C LEU A 139 5.12 -11.76 6.35
N ALA A 140 4.98 -12.45 7.48
CA ALA A 140 3.69 -12.92 7.96
C ALA A 140 2.73 -11.75 8.27
N LYS A 141 3.22 -10.69 8.93
CA LYS A 141 2.43 -9.48 9.21
C LYS A 141 1.97 -8.80 7.92
N VAL A 142 2.89 -8.59 6.98
CA VAL A 142 2.56 -7.97 5.69
C VAL A 142 1.57 -8.83 4.90
N LEU A 143 1.74 -10.15 4.89
CA LEU A 143 0.80 -11.05 4.21
C LEU A 143 -0.59 -11.07 4.85
N ALA A 144 -0.69 -10.90 6.17
CA ALA A 144 -1.98 -10.74 6.85
C ALA A 144 -2.69 -9.46 6.41
N ILE A 145 -1.95 -8.35 6.32
CA ILE A 145 -2.47 -7.08 5.78
C ILE A 145 -2.92 -7.25 4.33
N LEU A 146 -2.11 -7.90 3.47
CA LEU A 146 -2.46 -8.13 2.07
C LEU A 146 -3.61 -9.15 1.89
N ALA A 147 -3.93 -9.94 2.91
CA ALA A 147 -5.13 -10.78 2.93
C ALA A 147 -6.37 -9.96 3.29
N LYS A 148 -6.24 -9.00 4.22
CA LYS A 148 -7.30 -8.06 4.64
C LYS A 148 -7.60 -7.00 3.59
N TYR A 149 -6.56 -6.46 2.96
CA TYR A 149 -6.60 -5.44 1.91
C TYR A 149 -5.83 -5.94 0.68
N PRO A 150 -6.50 -6.67 -0.23
CA PRO A 150 -5.86 -7.21 -1.42
C PRO A 150 -5.22 -6.13 -2.32
N LEU A 151 -4.17 -6.51 -3.05
CA LEU A 151 -3.55 -5.65 -4.06
C LEU A 151 -4.52 -5.43 -5.23
N LEU A 152 -4.58 -4.22 -5.80
CA LEU A 152 -5.50 -3.83 -6.88
C LEU A 152 -4.85 -3.82 -8.27
N THR A 153 -3.53 -3.69 -8.34
CA THR A 153 -2.76 -3.73 -9.57
C THR A 153 -2.40 -5.18 -9.92
N THR A 154 -2.61 -5.54 -11.19
CA THR A 154 -2.35 -6.90 -11.67
C THR A 154 -0.87 -7.24 -11.56
N LYS A 155 0.02 -6.27 -11.81
CA LYS A 155 1.48 -6.44 -11.67
C LYS A 155 1.87 -6.88 -10.26
N LYS A 156 1.35 -6.22 -9.21
CA LYS A 156 1.70 -6.58 -7.82
C LYS A 156 1.06 -7.88 -7.38
N GLN A 157 -0.14 -8.18 -7.83
CA GLN A 157 -0.75 -9.49 -7.60
C GLN A 157 0.08 -10.64 -8.19
N CYS A 158 0.62 -10.48 -9.40
CA CYS A 158 1.54 -11.46 -10.00
C CYS A 158 2.83 -11.63 -9.17
N GLN A 159 3.42 -10.52 -8.71
CA GLN A 159 4.61 -10.58 -7.85
C GLN A 159 4.32 -11.28 -6.52
N LEU A 160 3.19 -10.95 -5.88
CA LEU A 160 2.75 -11.59 -4.63
C LEU A 160 2.49 -13.08 -4.82
N LYS A 161 1.84 -13.49 -5.92
CA LYS A 161 1.60 -14.90 -6.23
C LYS A 161 2.92 -15.67 -6.36
N PHE A 162 3.90 -15.09 -7.05
CA PHE A 162 5.23 -15.68 -7.17
C PHE A 162 5.94 -15.78 -5.82
N ALA A 163 5.87 -14.73 -4.98
CA ALA A 163 6.44 -14.75 -3.64
C ALA A 163 5.78 -15.79 -2.73
N LYS A 164 4.45 -15.87 -2.71
CA LYS A 164 3.69 -16.87 -1.91
C LYS A 164 4.10 -18.29 -2.24
N TYR A 165 4.34 -18.59 -3.53
CA TYR A 165 4.83 -19.91 -3.95
C TYR A 165 6.12 -20.31 -3.23
N TYR A 166 7.10 -19.42 -3.10
CA TYR A 166 8.36 -19.71 -2.41
C TYR A 166 8.30 -19.60 -0.88
N ILE A 167 7.29 -18.93 -0.33
CA ILE A 167 7.02 -18.98 1.12
C ILE A 167 6.47 -20.35 1.50
N ILE A 168 5.50 -20.85 0.73
CA ILE A 168 4.87 -22.16 0.95
C ILE A 168 5.87 -23.28 0.65
N ASN A 169 6.56 -23.20 -0.50
CA ASN A 169 7.51 -24.21 -0.96
C ASN A 169 8.96 -23.80 -0.65
N SER A 170 9.24 -23.39 0.59
CA SER A 170 10.52 -22.77 0.97
C SER A 170 11.77 -23.63 0.79
N LYS A 171 11.60 -24.95 0.59
CA LYS A 171 12.67 -25.93 0.38
C LYS A 171 12.66 -26.57 -1.00
N ILE A 172 11.88 -26.02 -1.94
CA ILE A 172 11.84 -26.55 -3.29
C ILE A 172 13.24 -26.51 -3.92
N ASP A 173 13.66 -27.67 -4.43
CA ASP A 173 14.95 -27.88 -5.08
C ASP A 173 14.79 -27.62 -6.58
N ILE A 174 15.23 -26.44 -7.04
CA ILE A 174 15.16 -26.04 -8.47
C ILE A 174 16.44 -25.34 -8.86
N SER A 175 16.88 -25.60 -10.09
CA SER A 175 18.07 -24.98 -10.65
C SER A 175 17.89 -23.46 -10.81
N LYS A 176 19.00 -22.72 -10.90
CA LYS A 176 18.98 -21.29 -11.24
C LYS A 176 18.31 -21.00 -12.59
N ALA A 177 18.48 -21.88 -13.57
CA ALA A 177 17.88 -21.73 -14.90
C ALA A 177 16.36 -21.85 -14.84
N GLU A 178 15.86 -22.86 -14.14
CA GLU A 178 14.43 -23.06 -13.88
C GLU A 178 13.83 -21.89 -13.09
N PHE A 179 14.51 -21.44 -12.03
CA PHE A 179 14.09 -20.28 -11.25
C PHE A 179 13.94 -19.03 -12.13
N ASN A 180 14.92 -18.74 -12.98
CA ASN A 180 14.87 -17.59 -13.89
C ASN A 180 13.68 -17.70 -14.85
N ASN A 181 13.46 -18.89 -15.43
CA ASN A 181 12.31 -19.12 -16.30
C ASN A 181 10.97 -18.86 -15.58
N LEU A 182 10.80 -19.36 -14.35
CA LEU A 182 9.60 -19.11 -13.55
C LEU A 182 9.44 -17.62 -13.17
N ARG A 183 10.56 -16.96 -12.82
CA ARG A 183 10.59 -15.55 -12.45
C ARG A 183 10.20 -14.65 -13.62
N ASP A 184 10.68 -14.96 -14.81
CA ASP A 184 10.45 -14.14 -15.99
C ASP A 184 9.01 -14.36 -16.52
N ASN A 185 8.47 -15.58 -16.36
CA ASN A 185 7.08 -15.92 -16.70
C ASN A 185 6.03 -15.58 -15.61
N LYS A 186 6.40 -14.89 -14.51
CA LYS A 186 5.46 -14.62 -13.41
C LYS A 186 4.25 -13.75 -13.81
N TYR A 187 4.35 -13.01 -14.90
CA TYR A 187 3.30 -12.12 -15.42
C TYR A 187 2.42 -12.77 -16.51
N LYS A 188 2.60 -14.07 -16.80
CA LYS A 188 1.90 -14.74 -17.91
C LYS A 188 0.36 -14.63 -17.90
N ASN A 189 -0.23 -14.44 -16.72
CA ASN A 189 -1.69 -14.32 -16.57
C ASN A 189 -2.17 -12.87 -16.42
N GLN A 190 -1.27 -11.88 -16.54
CA GLN A 190 -1.60 -10.49 -16.26
C GLN A 190 -2.67 -9.94 -17.20
N GLU A 191 -2.60 -10.29 -18.49
CA GLU A 191 -3.58 -9.88 -19.50
C GLU A 191 -4.99 -10.37 -19.17
N VAL A 192 -5.14 -11.65 -18.82
CA VAL A 192 -6.42 -12.25 -18.39
C VAL A 192 -6.97 -11.52 -17.15
N MET A 193 -6.10 -11.13 -16.22
CA MET A 193 -6.51 -10.37 -15.04
C MET A 193 -6.99 -8.96 -15.40
N LEU A 194 -6.32 -8.27 -16.33
CA LEU A 194 -6.72 -6.96 -16.83
C LEU A 194 -8.08 -7.02 -17.53
N GLU A 195 -8.30 -8.03 -18.38
CA GLU A 195 -9.61 -8.26 -19.01
C GLU A 195 -10.71 -8.52 -17.99
N ASN A 196 -10.42 -9.30 -16.95
CA ASN A 196 -11.38 -9.56 -15.88
C ASN A 196 -11.75 -8.26 -15.14
N TYR A 197 -10.79 -7.38 -14.84
CA TYR A 197 -11.08 -6.07 -14.24
C TYR A 197 -11.90 -5.16 -15.16
N ALA A 198 -11.71 -5.27 -16.48
CA ALA A 198 -12.50 -4.51 -17.44
C ALA A 198 -13.99 -4.96 -17.45
N LYS A 199 -14.25 -6.26 -17.26
CA LYS A 199 -15.59 -6.86 -17.25
C LYS A 199 -16.28 -6.76 -15.88
N ASN A 200 -15.55 -7.11 -14.81
CA ASN A 200 -16.05 -7.26 -13.45
C ASN A 200 -15.54 -6.12 -12.57
N PHE A 201 -16.10 -4.94 -12.80
CA PHE A 201 -15.69 -3.74 -12.09
C PHE A 201 -16.32 -3.68 -10.69
N TYR A 202 -15.49 -3.69 -9.64
CA TYR A 202 -15.92 -3.52 -8.26
C TYR A 202 -14.94 -2.60 -7.52
N LEU A 203 -15.47 -1.51 -6.94
CA LEU A 203 -14.68 -0.58 -6.14
C LEU A 203 -14.60 -1.11 -4.70
N PRO A 204 -13.41 -1.45 -4.18
CA PRO A 204 -13.28 -2.00 -2.83
C PRO A 204 -13.56 -0.93 -1.76
N SER A 205 -14.09 -1.35 -0.61
CA SER A 205 -14.41 -0.43 0.50
C SER A 205 -13.19 0.26 1.10
N TYR A 206 -12.00 -0.34 1.02
CA TYR A 206 -10.73 0.24 1.46
C TYR A 206 -10.05 1.12 0.39
N PHE A 207 -10.70 1.32 -0.76
CA PHE A 207 -10.16 2.17 -1.82
C PHE A 207 -9.78 3.58 -1.36
N PRO A 208 -10.50 4.25 -0.43
CA PRO A 208 -10.11 5.59 0.01
C PRO A 208 -8.73 5.64 0.67
N GLY A 209 -8.45 4.79 1.66
CA GLY A 209 -7.13 4.75 2.31
C GLY A 209 -6.04 4.29 1.35
N TRP A 210 -6.36 3.30 0.51
CA TRP A 210 -5.49 2.83 -0.56
C TRP A 210 -5.13 3.94 -1.56
N LEU A 211 -6.10 4.76 -1.98
CA LEU A 211 -5.91 5.82 -2.96
C LEU A 211 -4.94 6.88 -2.43
N SER A 212 -4.96 7.19 -1.14
CA SER A 212 -4.00 8.11 -0.52
C SER A 212 -2.58 7.57 -0.59
N GLY A 213 -2.37 6.29 -0.24
CA GLY A 213 -1.07 5.63 -0.36
C GLY A 213 -0.58 5.56 -1.80
N PHE A 214 -1.47 5.21 -2.73
CA PHE A 214 -1.15 5.15 -4.14
C PHE A 214 -0.84 6.54 -4.72
N SER A 215 -1.56 7.57 -4.26
CA SER A 215 -1.32 8.97 -4.65
C SER A 215 0.01 9.51 -4.11
N GLU A 216 0.43 9.07 -2.93
CA GLU A 216 1.74 9.39 -2.36
C GLU A 216 2.88 8.97 -3.31
N ALA A 217 2.75 7.82 -3.97
CA ALA A 217 3.69 7.39 -5.00
C ALA A 217 3.42 8.09 -6.34
N GLU A 218 2.25 7.84 -6.93
CA GLU A 218 2.00 8.01 -8.37
C GLU A 218 1.34 9.34 -8.75
N ALA A 219 0.70 10.03 -7.80
CA ALA A 219 -0.02 11.25 -8.12
C ALA A 219 0.88 12.47 -8.28
N GLN A 220 0.41 13.46 -9.03
CA GLN A 220 1.05 14.75 -9.17
C GLN A 220 0.04 15.87 -8.95
N PHE A 221 0.36 16.75 -8.00
CA PHE A 221 -0.32 18.03 -7.79
C PHE A 221 0.37 19.09 -8.66
N LYS A 222 -0.28 19.48 -9.76
CA LYS A 222 0.29 20.38 -10.77
C LYS A 222 -0.43 21.73 -10.76
N LEU A 223 0.35 22.80 -10.72
CA LEU A 223 -0.12 24.16 -11.00
C LEU A 223 0.26 24.50 -12.44
N VAL A 224 -0.73 24.83 -13.25
CA VAL A 224 -0.56 25.28 -14.63
C VAL A 224 -0.51 26.80 -14.61
N LYS A 225 0.59 27.36 -15.09
CA LYS A 225 0.78 28.81 -15.16
C LYS A 225 0.52 29.32 -16.57
N SER A 226 0.05 30.56 -16.68
CA SER A 226 0.01 31.33 -17.94
C SER A 226 1.37 31.95 -18.26
N ALA A 227 1.50 32.57 -19.43
CA ALA A 227 2.75 33.18 -19.91
C ALA A 227 3.28 34.30 -19.00
N ASN A 228 2.39 35.03 -18.32
CA ASN A 228 2.72 36.04 -17.30
C ASN A 228 2.99 35.46 -15.90
N ASN A 229 3.25 34.14 -15.79
CA ASN A 229 3.54 33.43 -14.54
C ASN A 229 2.39 33.41 -13.50
N THR A 230 1.19 33.89 -13.83
CA THR A 230 0.00 33.74 -12.97
C THR A 230 -0.56 32.33 -13.07
N ILE A 231 -1.24 31.87 -12.01
CA ILE A 231 -1.78 30.52 -11.97
C ILE A 231 -3.07 30.46 -12.78
N LYS A 232 -3.08 29.65 -13.85
CA LYS A 232 -4.22 29.46 -14.75
C LYS A 232 -5.13 28.34 -14.29
N SER A 233 -4.57 27.23 -13.78
CA SER A 233 -5.35 26.12 -13.24
C SER A 233 -4.54 25.23 -12.30
N SER A 234 -5.27 24.45 -11.49
CA SER A 234 -4.74 23.39 -10.62
C SER A 234 -5.23 22.03 -11.10
N LEU A 235 -4.31 21.09 -11.30
CA LEU A 235 -4.60 19.73 -11.75
C LEU A 235 -4.06 18.71 -10.76
N PHE A 236 -4.86 17.70 -10.47
CA PHE A 236 -4.42 16.43 -9.92
C PHE A 236 -4.29 15.43 -11.06
N VAL A 237 -3.14 14.77 -11.15
CA VAL A 237 -2.81 13.86 -12.25
C VAL A 237 -2.36 12.53 -11.67
N ILE A 238 -2.97 11.44 -12.14
CA ILE A 238 -2.49 10.07 -11.89
C ILE A 238 -2.33 9.41 -13.25
N GLY A 239 -1.24 8.65 -13.41
CA GLY A 239 -1.02 7.83 -14.59
C GLY A 239 -0.54 6.43 -14.25
N GLN A 240 -0.77 5.51 -15.18
CA GLN A 240 -0.41 4.10 -15.04
C GLN A 240 -0.11 3.47 -16.41
N THR A 241 0.76 2.47 -16.40
CA THR A 241 1.00 1.60 -17.55
C THR A 241 0.15 0.34 -17.41
N TYR A 242 -0.65 -0.01 -18.42
CA TYR A 242 -1.56 -1.17 -18.47
C TYR A 242 -2.77 -1.15 -17.50
N GLU A 243 -2.62 -0.62 -16.28
CA GLU A 243 -3.61 -0.67 -15.19
C GLU A 243 -4.75 0.38 -15.36
N LYS A 244 -5.39 0.41 -16.55
CA LYS A 244 -6.43 1.40 -16.88
C LYS A 244 -7.63 1.34 -15.91
N HIS A 245 -7.91 0.18 -15.31
CA HIS A 245 -8.98 0.04 -14.32
C HIS A 245 -8.73 0.84 -13.04
N ILE A 246 -7.46 1.05 -12.63
CA ILE A 246 -7.13 1.90 -11.47
C ILE A 246 -7.53 3.35 -11.72
N LEU A 247 -7.28 3.85 -12.93
CA LEU A 247 -7.72 5.18 -13.33
C LEU A 247 -9.26 5.26 -13.35
N LYS A 248 -9.94 4.21 -13.81
CA LYS A 248 -11.41 4.12 -13.77
C LYS A 248 -11.95 4.07 -12.34
N PHE A 249 -11.32 3.34 -11.42
CA PHE A 249 -11.66 3.37 -9.98
C PHE A 249 -11.58 4.79 -9.43
N THR A 250 -10.48 5.50 -9.74
CA THR A 250 -10.28 6.88 -9.30
C THR A 250 -11.36 7.82 -9.83
N LEU A 251 -11.71 7.69 -11.12
CA LEU A 251 -12.78 8.49 -11.73
C LEU A 251 -14.14 8.23 -11.06
N ILE A 252 -14.51 6.97 -10.85
CA ILE A 252 -15.80 6.61 -10.23
C ILE A 252 -15.84 7.07 -8.77
N TYR A 253 -14.76 6.89 -8.02
CA TYR A 253 -14.65 7.33 -6.64
C TYR A 253 -14.91 8.85 -6.47
N PHE A 254 -14.38 9.67 -7.39
CA PHE A 254 -14.63 11.11 -7.40
C PHE A 254 -15.89 11.54 -8.20
N ASN A 255 -16.80 10.61 -8.50
CA ASN A 255 -18.01 10.87 -9.29
C ASN A 255 -17.73 11.58 -10.63
N CYS A 256 -16.70 11.10 -11.33
CA CYS A 256 -16.16 11.63 -12.58
C CYS A 256 -16.05 10.56 -13.67
N GLY A 257 -16.93 9.55 -13.64
CA GLY A 257 -16.88 8.40 -14.56
C GLY A 257 -17.03 8.77 -16.03
N ASP A 258 -17.55 9.96 -16.33
CA ASP A 258 -17.70 10.56 -17.66
C ASP A 258 -16.40 11.18 -18.19
N LYS A 259 -15.42 11.47 -17.32
CA LYS A 259 -14.15 12.07 -17.75
C LYS A 259 -13.31 11.11 -18.56
N LYS A 260 -12.65 11.65 -19.59
CA LYS A 260 -11.80 10.90 -20.50
C LYS A 260 -10.47 10.48 -19.83
N ILE A 261 -10.12 9.21 -19.98
CA ILE A 261 -8.75 8.72 -19.78
C ILE A 261 -7.95 9.02 -21.04
N SER A 262 -6.91 9.85 -20.89
CA SER A 262 -5.95 10.14 -21.95
C SER A 262 -4.84 9.10 -21.99
N PHE A 263 -4.09 9.02 -23.09
CA PHE A 263 -2.91 8.18 -23.19
C PHE A 263 -1.80 8.86 -23.98
N THR A 264 -0.57 8.44 -23.73
CA THR A 264 0.64 8.78 -24.48
C THR A 264 1.47 7.52 -24.67
N LEU A 265 2.30 7.44 -25.70
CA LEU A 265 3.31 6.39 -25.81
C LEU A 265 4.55 6.79 -25.00
N ASN A 266 5.09 5.86 -24.22
CA ASN A 266 6.38 6.05 -23.57
C ASN A 266 7.53 5.81 -24.58
N LYS A 267 8.79 5.94 -24.14
CA LYS A 267 9.99 5.73 -24.99
C LYS A 267 10.08 4.32 -25.58
N GLU A 268 9.37 3.35 -25.02
CA GLU A 268 9.33 1.95 -25.42
C GLU A 268 8.09 1.62 -26.27
N ASN A 269 7.37 2.64 -26.75
CA ASN A 269 6.10 2.51 -27.48
C ASN A 269 4.99 1.78 -26.69
N VAL A 270 5.04 1.83 -25.37
CA VAL A 270 4.00 1.29 -24.48
C VAL A 270 3.01 2.39 -24.13
N PHE A 271 1.72 2.06 -24.17
CA PHE A 271 0.65 2.96 -23.72
C PHE A 271 0.78 3.29 -22.23
N TYR A 272 0.91 4.58 -21.96
CA TYR A 272 0.85 5.17 -20.64
C TYR A 272 -0.44 5.99 -20.52
N TYR A 273 -1.35 5.54 -19.66
CA TYR A 273 -2.67 6.15 -19.47
C TYR A 273 -2.60 7.20 -18.35
N LYS A 274 -3.39 8.28 -18.48
CA LYS A 274 -3.46 9.38 -17.50
C LYS A 274 -4.88 9.92 -17.36
N ILE A 275 -5.24 10.31 -16.15
CA ILE A 275 -6.38 11.18 -15.88
C ILE A 275 -5.89 12.55 -15.42
N HIS A 276 -6.62 13.59 -15.82
CA HIS A 276 -6.38 14.96 -15.42
C HIS A 276 -7.64 15.48 -14.73
N LEU A 277 -7.55 15.68 -13.42
CA LEU A 277 -8.64 16.09 -12.56
C LEU A 277 -8.42 17.54 -12.13
N GLY A 278 -9.31 18.44 -12.56
CA GLY A 278 -9.21 19.87 -12.28
C GLY A 278 -10.56 20.56 -12.25
N GLY A 279 -10.56 21.83 -11.83
CA GLY A 279 -11.78 22.63 -11.63
C GLY A 279 -12.21 22.68 -10.16
N LYS A 280 -13.04 23.69 -9.83
CA LYS A 280 -13.43 24.01 -8.44
C LYS A 280 -14.10 22.83 -7.72
N TYR A 281 -15.06 22.19 -8.38
CA TYR A 281 -15.79 21.04 -7.82
C TYR A 281 -14.88 19.84 -7.54
N ILE A 282 -14.03 19.48 -8.51
CA ILE A 282 -13.07 18.37 -8.35
C ILE A 282 -12.08 18.65 -7.24
N ARG A 283 -11.61 19.89 -7.14
CA ARG A 283 -10.73 20.31 -6.05
C ARG A 283 -11.40 20.17 -4.69
N SER A 284 -12.67 20.54 -4.54
CA SER A 284 -13.37 20.31 -3.26
C SER A 284 -13.49 18.83 -2.90
N LEU A 285 -13.69 17.94 -3.89
CA LEU A 285 -13.70 16.50 -3.64
C LEU A 285 -12.33 15.98 -3.21
N LEU A 286 -11.26 16.42 -3.89
CA LEU A 286 -9.88 16.06 -3.53
C LEU A 286 -9.50 16.56 -2.14
N VAL A 287 -9.89 17.79 -1.79
CA VAL A 287 -9.65 18.35 -0.46
C VAL A 287 -10.41 17.55 0.60
N SER A 288 -11.68 17.26 0.37
CA SER A 288 -12.48 16.42 1.28
C SER A 288 -11.84 15.04 1.49
N HIS A 289 -11.36 14.42 0.41
CA HIS A 289 -10.68 13.12 0.45
C HIS A 289 -9.38 13.19 1.25
N PHE A 290 -8.45 14.08 0.91
CA PHE A 290 -7.15 14.16 1.61
C PHE A 290 -7.24 14.75 3.02
N ASN A 291 -8.35 15.38 3.40
CA ASN A 291 -8.63 15.70 4.79
C ASN A 291 -9.07 14.45 5.58
N SER A 292 -9.80 13.54 4.94
CA SER A 292 -10.31 12.31 5.57
C SER A 292 -9.30 11.15 5.55
N TYR A 293 -8.46 11.12 4.53
CA TYR A 293 -7.45 10.10 4.20
C TYR A 293 -6.14 10.81 3.80
N PRO A 294 -5.37 11.33 4.77
CA PRO A 294 -4.26 12.26 4.51
C PRO A 294 -3.02 11.61 3.90
N LEU A 295 -2.41 12.29 2.93
CA LEU A 295 -1.04 11.98 2.52
C LEU A 295 -0.09 12.09 3.72
N LEU A 296 0.95 11.27 3.76
CA LEU A 296 1.80 11.11 4.95
C LEU A 296 3.28 11.48 4.70
N GLY A 297 3.72 11.51 3.45
CA GLY A 297 5.11 11.77 3.07
C GLY A 297 5.32 13.12 2.38
N ASP A 298 6.36 13.22 1.54
CA ASP A 298 6.69 14.43 0.77
C ASP A 298 5.53 14.91 -0.14
N LYS A 299 4.63 14.01 -0.57
CA LYS A 299 3.48 14.42 -1.37
C LYS A 299 2.50 15.27 -0.57
N TYR A 300 2.42 15.10 0.75
CA TYR A 300 1.61 15.96 1.61
C TYR A 300 2.03 17.42 1.49
N THR A 301 3.33 17.71 1.59
CA THR A 301 3.86 19.08 1.44
C THR A 301 3.51 19.68 0.09
N LYS A 302 3.60 18.88 -0.98
CA LYS A 302 3.20 19.30 -2.34
C LYS A 302 1.70 19.57 -2.47
N TYR A 303 0.88 18.77 -1.79
CA TYR A 303 -0.56 18.98 -1.72
C TYR A 303 -0.91 20.27 -0.98
N ILE A 304 -0.26 20.55 0.17
CA ILE A 304 -0.48 21.78 0.92
C ILE A 304 -0.08 23.02 0.09
N ASP A 305 1.06 22.98 -0.61
CA ASP A 305 1.44 24.06 -1.53
C ASP A 305 0.38 24.26 -2.64
N TRP A 306 -0.12 23.16 -3.21
CA TRP A 306 -1.11 23.17 -4.28
C TRP A 306 -2.46 23.75 -3.86
N ILE A 307 -2.95 23.44 -2.65
CA ILE A 307 -4.19 24.04 -2.11
C ILE A 307 -4.00 25.50 -1.74
N SER A 308 -2.84 25.90 -1.21
CA SER A 308 -2.60 27.26 -0.71
C SER A 308 -2.59 28.33 -1.80
N LYS A 309 -2.37 27.89 -3.04
CA LYS A 309 -2.21 28.76 -4.21
C LYS A 309 -3.51 28.98 -4.99
N HIS A 310 -4.67 28.66 -4.40
CA HIS A 310 -6.02 28.88 -4.94
C HIS A 310 -7.03 29.10 -3.82
#